data_AF-A0A314ZG73-F1
#
_entry.id   AF-A0A314ZG73-F1
#
_cell.length_a   1.000
_cell.length_b   1.000
_cell.length_c   1.000
_cell.angle_alpha   90.00
_cell.angle_beta   90.00
_cell.angle_gamma   90.00
#
_symmetry.space_group_name_H-M   'P 1'
#
loop_
_entity.id
_entity.type
_entity.pdbx_description
1 polymer ?
#
loop_
_entity_poly.entity_id
_entity_poly.type
_entity_poly.pdbx_seq_one_letter_code
_entity_poly.pdbx_strand_id
1 'polypeptide(L)'
;MCWSLETLANLVHNLLVYKRGGRDDEDYAAHLHPKRYDRDPDYRLLHDRVMDLLVELLKSDINKMKQHKLKMKPFDYSSDDVEEFEADEIDDGWVSGVAELCTRDDDEYRAIFLNESIARRLFPPESDVSEEWERLRKDFLVPLTNYHERQLGSRIRGECVVKKYLEEVEAGGGRNLIKPDALLPNEIIEYVGDKYEDVREAAELQWKAMVEDIKQQQKQGKVSEEPWKGKFIKYRGGKYQLDLIQGHDLKSKLEFIITCEPRTPAKVRNILEVFDLILEVGVNENLKAEQMIKKVIVFTRLHTPNGGRSEIEHELLRAKFEAIRSKYKDKGYGDDAVPHILFCDDSHPHWICTKHPGFTRLGGLWNLNHHISKSLWENGGEIGMHHVMHAAIADKQYQALSVFD
;
A
#
# COMPACT_ATOMS: atom_id res chain seq x y z
N MET A 1 -4.05 7.05 -7.42
CA MET A 1 -2.98 6.26 -8.08
C MET A 1 -3.30 4.78 -7.96
N CYS A 2 -3.46 4.08 -9.08
CA CYS A 2 -3.47 2.62 -9.10
C CYS A 2 -2.15 2.08 -8.53
N TRP A 3 -2.17 0.86 -8.00
CA TRP A 3 -0.97 0.12 -7.62
C TRP A 3 0.05 0.24 -8.74
N SER A 4 1.32 0.55 -8.41
CA SER A 4 2.37 0.32 -9.39
C SER A 4 2.30 -1.15 -9.79
N LEU A 5 2.49 -1.46 -11.07
CA LEU A 5 2.41 -2.83 -11.57
C LEU A 5 3.40 -3.75 -10.85
N GLU A 6 4.53 -3.19 -10.42
CA GLU A 6 5.51 -3.78 -9.51
C GLU A 6 4.89 -4.23 -8.19
N THR A 7 3.99 -3.41 -7.62
CA THR A 7 3.32 -3.77 -6.37
C THR A 7 2.41 -4.98 -6.55
N LEU A 8 1.70 -5.11 -7.67
CA LEU A 8 0.85 -6.27 -7.95
C LEU A 8 1.69 -7.54 -8.16
N ALA A 9 2.79 -7.46 -8.89
CA ALA A 9 3.71 -8.58 -9.06
C ALA A 9 4.32 -9.04 -7.73
N ASN A 10 4.74 -8.07 -6.90
CA ASN A 10 5.26 -8.34 -5.57
C ASN A 10 4.21 -8.93 -4.62
N LEU A 11 2.95 -8.50 -4.70
CA LEU A 11 1.84 -9.09 -3.93
C LEU A 11 1.69 -10.59 -4.24
N VAL A 12 1.73 -10.97 -5.52
CA VAL A 12 1.65 -12.37 -5.95
C VAL A 12 2.86 -13.18 -5.43
N HIS A 13 4.07 -12.61 -5.50
CA HIS A 13 5.26 -13.27 -4.97
C HIS A 13 5.21 -13.48 -3.45
N ASN A 14 4.80 -12.46 -2.71
CA ASN A 14 4.69 -12.56 -1.26
C ASN A 14 3.63 -13.60 -0.84
N LEU A 15 2.51 -13.67 -1.57
CA LEU A 15 1.50 -14.71 -1.38
C LEU A 15 2.04 -16.10 -1.68
N LEU A 16 2.84 -16.25 -2.73
CA LEU A 16 3.48 -17.51 -3.07
C LEU A 16 4.34 -18.04 -1.91
N VAL A 17 5.17 -17.17 -1.34
CA VAL A 17 6.10 -17.49 -0.25
C VAL A 17 5.40 -17.70 1.10
N TYR A 18 4.18 -17.18 1.28
CA TYR A 18 3.44 -17.21 2.54
C TYR A 18 2.80 -18.58 2.87
N LYS A 19 3.42 -19.45 3.68
CA LYS A 19 2.76 -20.67 4.19
C LYS A 19 1.80 -20.37 5.35
N ARG A 20 0.62 -20.99 5.34
CA ARG A 20 -0.28 -21.11 6.50
C ARG A 20 0.37 -22.04 7.54
N GLY A 21 1.29 -21.53 8.36
CA GLY A 21 1.83 -22.25 9.54
C GLY A 21 3.35 -22.43 9.67
N GLY A 22 4.17 -21.40 9.41
CA GLY A 22 5.63 -21.44 9.64
C GLY A 22 6.41 -22.18 8.55
N ARG A 23 7.68 -21.80 8.34
CA ARG A 23 8.51 -22.36 7.26
C ARG A 23 9.63 -23.22 7.83
N ASP A 24 9.65 -24.49 7.41
CA ASP A 24 10.89 -25.22 7.22
C ASP A 24 11.27 -25.18 5.73
N ASP A 25 12.59 -25.11 5.53
CA ASP A 25 13.43 -25.27 4.35
C ASP A 25 13.51 -24.12 3.32
N GLU A 26 14.75 -23.65 3.14
CA GLU A 26 15.29 -22.73 2.14
C GLU A 26 15.23 -23.33 0.71
N ASP A 27 14.08 -23.85 0.29
CA ASP A 27 13.88 -24.24 -1.10
C ASP A 27 13.45 -23.01 -1.92
N TYR A 28 14.19 -22.78 -3.00
CA TYR A 28 14.01 -21.72 -3.99
C TYR A 28 12.52 -21.51 -4.30
N ALA A 29 12.01 -20.28 -4.15
CA ALA A 29 10.58 -19.97 -4.21
C ALA A 29 9.91 -20.41 -5.53
N ALA A 30 10.67 -20.53 -6.63
CA ALA A 30 10.16 -21.04 -7.90
C ALA A 30 9.64 -22.50 -7.81
N HIS A 31 10.15 -23.34 -6.90
CA HIS A 31 9.62 -24.70 -6.70
C HIS A 31 8.28 -24.71 -5.96
N LEU A 32 7.90 -23.60 -5.32
CA LEU A 32 6.62 -23.46 -4.63
C LEU A 32 5.49 -23.09 -5.59
N HIS A 33 5.79 -22.38 -6.68
CA HIS A 33 4.76 -21.82 -7.57
C HIS A 33 3.86 -22.90 -8.17
N PRO A 34 4.38 -23.95 -8.86
CA PRO A 34 3.53 -24.97 -9.44
C PRO A 34 2.63 -25.65 -8.39
N LYS A 35 3.21 -26.01 -7.25
CA LYS A 35 2.49 -26.68 -6.15
C LYS A 35 1.37 -25.80 -5.58
N ARG A 36 1.58 -24.50 -5.48
CA ARG A 36 0.60 -23.58 -4.91
C ARG A 36 -0.48 -23.20 -5.91
N TYR A 37 -0.09 -22.94 -7.14
CA TYR A 37 -1.00 -22.68 -8.25
C TYR A 37 -2.02 -23.82 -8.42
N ASP A 38 -1.61 -25.07 -8.25
CA ASP A 38 -2.50 -26.22 -8.35
C ASP A 38 -3.41 -26.43 -7.12
N ARG A 39 -2.97 -26.01 -5.93
CA ARG A 39 -3.63 -26.37 -4.64
C ARG A 39 -4.43 -25.24 -4.00
N ASP A 40 -4.06 -23.99 -4.27
CA ASP A 40 -4.61 -22.80 -3.62
C ASP A 40 -5.41 -22.00 -4.66
N PRO A 41 -6.75 -22.16 -4.71
CA PRO A 41 -7.58 -21.54 -5.73
C PRO A 41 -7.57 -20.01 -5.65
N ASP A 42 -7.39 -19.44 -4.46
CA ASP A 42 -7.32 -17.99 -4.25
C ASP A 42 -6.01 -17.43 -4.80
N TYR A 43 -4.90 -18.13 -4.56
CA TYR A 43 -3.60 -17.78 -5.15
C TYR A 43 -3.64 -17.84 -6.68
N ARG A 44 -4.19 -18.92 -7.25
CA ARG A 44 -4.32 -19.09 -8.70
C ARG A 44 -5.16 -17.96 -9.31
N LEU A 45 -6.32 -17.67 -8.71
CA LEU A 45 -7.18 -16.60 -9.19
C LEU A 45 -6.46 -15.24 -9.21
N LEU A 46 -5.78 -14.86 -8.12
CA LEU A 46 -5.05 -13.60 -8.10
C LEU A 46 -3.90 -13.59 -9.10
N HIS A 47 -3.12 -14.66 -9.16
CA HIS A 47 -2.02 -14.80 -10.10
C HIS A 47 -2.53 -14.59 -11.53
N ASP A 48 -3.56 -15.33 -11.94
CA ASP A 48 -4.12 -15.23 -13.28
C ASP A 48 -4.62 -13.82 -13.60
N ARG A 49 -5.33 -13.18 -12.65
CA ARG A 49 -5.82 -11.80 -12.82
C ARG A 49 -4.72 -10.78 -13.01
N VAL A 50 -3.65 -10.89 -12.23
CA VAL A 50 -2.49 -10.00 -12.37
C VAL A 50 -1.81 -10.25 -13.71
N MET A 51 -1.63 -11.50 -14.13
CA MET A 51 -1.01 -11.81 -15.42
C MET A 51 -1.85 -11.34 -16.61
N ASP A 52 -3.18 -11.52 -16.56
CA ASP A 52 -4.10 -11.05 -17.60
C ASP A 52 -4.06 -9.53 -17.75
N LEU A 53 -4.03 -8.80 -16.64
CA LEU A 53 -3.86 -7.35 -16.63
C LEU A 53 -2.55 -6.94 -17.31
N LEU A 54 -1.43 -7.57 -16.94
CA LEU A 54 -0.12 -7.24 -17.51
C LEU A 54 -0.12 -7.49 -19.03
N VAL A 55 -0.76 -8.57 -19.48
CA VAL A 55 -0.89 -8.90 -20.90
C VAL A 55 -1.71 -7.86 -21.67
N GLU A 56 -2.86 -7.44 -21.15
CA GLU A 56 -3.69 -6.43 -21.81
C GLU A 56 -3.01 -5.06 -21.87
N LEU A 57 -2.32 -4.66 -20.81
CA LEU A 57 -1.51 -3.44 -20.77
C LEU A 57 -0.36 -3.50 -21.77
N LEU A 58 0.37 -4.61 -21.83
CA LEU A 58 1.46 -4.80 -22.79
C LEU A 58 0.97 -4.78 -24.25
N LYS A 59 -0.19 -5.40 -24.54
CA LYS A 59 -0.81 -5.32 -25.87
C LYS A 59 -1.15 -3.89 -26.24
N SER A 60 -1.73 -3.13 -25.30
CA SER A 60 -2.02 -1.70 -25.47
C SER A 60 -0.75 -0.91 -25.78
N ASP A 61 0.31 -1.10 -25.01
CA ASP A 61 1.58 -0.39 -25.19
C ASP A 61 2.25 -0.71 -26.54
N ILE A 62 2.25 -1.98 -26.95
CA ILE A 62 2.72 -2.41 -28.26
C ILE A 62 1.92 -1.73 -29.36
N ASN A 63 0.60 -1.65 -29.21
CA ASN A 63 -0.26 -1.00 -30.19
C ASN A 63 0.00 0.51 -30.26
N LYS A 64 0.14 1.19 -29.11
CA LYS A 64 0.54 2.60 -29.03
C LYS A 64 1.88 2.85 -29.72
N MET A 65 2.88 2.00 -29.45
CA MET A 65 4.19 2.10 -30.08
C MET A 65 4.11 1.95 -31.61
N LYS A 66 3.31 1.01 -32.11
CA LYS A 66 3.07 0.80 -33.56
C LYS A 66 2.35 1.97 -34.21
N GLN A 67 1.32 2.51 -33.55
CA GLN A 67 0.47 3.58 -34.09
C GLN A 67 1.17 4.94 -34.11
N HIS A 68 1.81 5.32 -33.00
CA HIS A 68 2.43 6.64 -32.85
C HIS A 68 3.86 6.70 -33.41
N LYS A 69 4.37 5.60 -33.97
CA LYS A 69 5.76 5.47 -34.46
C LYS A 69 6.75 6.09 -33.47
N LEU A 70 6.61 5.80 -32.17
CA LEU A 70 7.40 6.42 -31.09
C LEU A 70 8.89 6.41 -31.50
N LYS A 71 9.39 7.53 -32.02
CA LYS A 71 10.73 7.60 -32.63
C LYS A 71 11.74 7.69 -31.49
N MET A 72 12.51 6.62 -31.31
CA MET A 72 13.65 6.64 -30.40
C MET A 72 14.76 7.52 -30.99
N LYS A 73 14.91 8.76 -30.50
CA LYS A 73 16.23 9.40 -30.51
C LYS A 73 17.02 8.84 -29.31
N PRO A 74 18.30 8.47 -29.47
CA PRO A 74 19.15 8.10 -28.33
C PRO A 74 19.17 9.27 -27.33
N PHE A 75 18.96 8.98 -26.05
CA PHE A 75 19.04 9.99 -24.99
C PHE A 75 20.51 10.21 -24.65
N ASP A 76 21.09 11.28 -25.18
CA ASP A 76 22.43 11.72 -24.82
C ASP A 76 22.32 12.65 -23.60
N TYR A 77 22.99 12.31 -22.50
CA TYR A 77 22.96 13.07 -21.23
C TYR A 77 23.62 14.47 -21.33
N SER A 78 23.96 14.92 -22.54
CA SER A 78 24.92 16.00 -22.80
C SER A 78 24.33 17.28 -23.42
N SER A 79 23.01 17.40 -23.59
CA SER A 79 22.42 18.60 -24.19
C SER A 79 21.32 19.17 -23.32
N ASP A 80 21.50 20.42 -22.91
CA ASP A 80 20.51 21.27 -22.23
C ASP A 80 19.29 21.60 -23.13
N ASP A 81 19.25 21.09 -24.36
CA ASP A 81 18.16 21.31 -25.32
C ASP A 81 17.24 20.09 -25.38
N VAL A 82 16.35 19.97 -24.39
CA VAL A 82 15.26 18.98 -24.45
C VAL A 82 14.03 19.70 -25.01
N GLU A 83 13.59 19.31 -26.22
CA GLU A 83 12.30 19.75 -26.77
C GLU A 83 11.20 19.42 -25.76
N GLU A 84 10.57 20.46 -25.23
CA GLU A 84 9.42 20.40 -24.34
C GLU A 84 8.27 19.73 -25.11
N PHE A 85 7.80 18.57 -24.63
CA PHE A 85 6.65 17.91 -25.23
C PHE A 85 5.43 18.82 -25.05
N GLU A 86 4.77 19.20 -26.15
CA GLU A 86 3.51 19.94 -26.08
C GLU A 86 2.50 19.14 -25.26
N ALA A 87 1.79 19.81 -24.35
CA ALA A 87 0.91 19.19 -23.36
C ALA A 87 -0.20 18.30 -23.97
N ASP A 88 -0.49 18.49 -25.26
CA ASP A 88 -1.51 17.76 -26.01
C ASP A 88 -1.03 16.38 -26.54
N GLU A 89 0.28 16.07 -26.52
CA GLU A 89 0.83 14.74 -26.86
C GLU A 89 0.93 13.78 -25.66
N ILE A 90 0.59 14.23 -24.45
CA ILE A 90 0.88 13.53 -23.20
C ILE A 90 -0.16 12.45 -22.85
N ASP A 91 -1.42 12.57 -23.32
CA ASP A 91 -2.50 11.65 -22.90
C ASP A 91 -2.59 10.37 -23.75
N ASP A 92 -2.43 10.46 -25.08
CA ASP A 92 -2.56 9.29 -25.99
C ASP A 92 -1.31 8.39 -26.05
N GLY A 93 -0.15 8.88 -25.59
CA GLY A 93 1.15 8.21 -25.70
C GLY A 93 1.62 7.45 -24.46
N TRP A 94 0.90 7.46 -23.34
CA TRP A 94 1.37 6.86 -22.08
C TRP A 94 1.56 5.34 -22.21
N VAL A 95 2.73 4.80 -21.84
CA VAL A 95 2.97 3.35 -21.79
C VAL A 95 2.98 2.86 -20.35
N SER A 96 2.43 1.68 -20.13
CA SER A 96 2.46 1.03 -18.83
C SER A 96 3.87 0.51 -18.52
N GLY A 97 4.30 0.58 -17.25
CA GLY A 97 5.60 0.04 -16.82
C GLY A 97 5.74 -1.50 -16.94
N VAL A 98 4.82 -2.18 -17.63
CA VAL A 98 4.85 -3.65 -17.80
C VAL A 98 6.10 -4.11 -18.56
N ALA A 99 6.54 -3.34 -19.56
CA ALA A 99 7.74 -3.68 -20.31
C ALA A 99 8.98 -3.74 -19.39
N GLU A 100 9.11 -2.77 -18.48
CA GLU A 100 10.16 -2.74 -17.48
C GLU A 100 10.12 -3.99 -16.61
N LEU A 101 8.95 -4.33 -16.05
CA LEU A 101 8.72 -5.56 -15.28
C LEU A 101 9.17 -6.83 -16.01
N CYS A 102 8.87 -6.95 -17.31
CA CYS A 102 9.23 -8.13 -18.10
C CYS A 102 10.73 -8.22 -18.43
N THR A 103 11.44 -7.09 -18.41
CA THR A 103 12.89 -7.01 -18.71
C THR A 103 13.77 -7.17 -17.47
N ARG A 104 13.23 -6.93 -16.27
CA ARG A 104 13.93 -7.10 -15.00
C ARG A 104 14.17 -8.57 -14.69
N ASP A 105 15.38 -8.89 -14.25
CA ASP A 105 15.78 -10.24 -13.83
C ASP A 105 15.73 -10.38 -12.31
N ASP A 106 14.57 -10.07 -11.73
CA ASP A 106 14.35 -10.15 -10.28
C ASP A 106 13.95 -11.59 -9.88
N ASP A 107 14.52 -12.09 -8.76
CA ASP A 107 14.23 -13.42 -8.23
C ASP A 107 12.74 -13.60 -7.89
N GLU A 108 12.08 -12.53 -7.44
CA GLU A 108 10.66 -12.50 -7.12
C GLU A 108 9.78 -12.78 -8.34
N TYR A 109 10.14 -12.21 -9.49
CA TYR A 109 9.38 -12.37 -10.75
C TYR A 109 9.62 -13.74 -11.38
N ARG A 110 10.86 -14.25 -11.29
CA ARG A 110 11.18 -15.64 -11.64
C ARG A 110 10.39 -16.63 -10.78
N ALA A 111 10.31 -16.36 -9.47
CA ALA A 111 9.62 -17.24 -8.53
C ALA A 111 8.12 -17.38 -8.84
N ILE A 112 7.45 -16.34 -9.34
CA ILE A 112 6.02 -16.38 -9.73
C ILE A 112 5.77 -16.73 -11.20
N PHE A 113 6.82 -17.08 -11.95
CA PHE A 113 6.73 -17.42 -13.36
C PHE A 113 6.10 -16.27 -14.17
N LEU A 114 6.51 -15.02 -13.89
CA LEU A 114 5.93 -13.81 -14.48
C LEU A 114 5.99 -13.88 -16.01
N ASN A 115 7.19 -14.00 -16.56
CA ASN A 115 7.43 -13.99 -18.00
C ASN A 115 6.82 -15.22 -18.68
N GLU A 116 6.94 -16.40 -18.09
CA GLU A 116 6.36 -17.65 -18.59
C GLU A 116 4.83 -17.60 -18.63
N SER A 117 4.21 -16.93 -17.67
CA SER A 117 2.76 -16.79 -17.59
C SER A 117 2.21 -15.75 -18.55
N ILE A 118 2.96 -14.67 -18.78
CA ILE A 118 2.66 -13.68 -19.83
C ILE A 118 2.84 -14.30 -21.21
N ALA A 119 3.95 -15.01 -21.45
CA ALA A 119 4.25 -15.63 -22.73
C ALA A 119 3.17 -16.66 -23.14
N ARG A 120 2.72 -17.51 -22.21
CA ARG A 120 1.62 -18.47 -22.45
C ARG A 120 0.29 -17.82 -22.83
N ARG A 121 0.09 -16.56 -22.48
CA ARG A 121 -1.12 -15.78 -22.80
C ARG A 121 -0.99 -14.97 -24.09
N LEU A 122 0.24 -14.60 -24.46
CA LEU A 122 0.52 -13.85 -25.68
C LEU A 122 0.67 -14.74 -26.90
N PHE A 123 1.30 -15.91 -26.73
CA PHE A 123 1.69 -16.77 -27.84
C PHE A 123 0.80 -18.02 -27.93
N PRO A 124 0.52 -18.50 -29.15
CA PRO A 124 -0.11 -19.80 -29.37
C PRO A 124 0.67 -20.95 -28.70
N PRO A 125 -0.01 -22.02 -28.26
CA PRO A 125 0.64 -23.18 -27.64
C PRO A 125 1.70 -23.86 -28.52
N GLU A 126 1.59 -23.74 -29.85
CA GLU A 126 2.50 -24.36 -30.82
C GLU A 126 3.74 -23.52 -31.13
N SER A 127 3.85 -22.30 -30.60
CA SER A 127 4.96 -21.39 -30.84
C SER A 127 6.23 -21.81 -30.09
N ASP A 128 7.40 -21.55 -30.68
CA ASP A 128 8.66 -21.54 -29.92
C ASP A 128 8.67 -20.31 -29.01
N VAL A 129 8.22 -20.52 -27.77
CA VAL A 129 8.08 -19.46 -26.77
C VAL A 129 9.41 -18.74 -26.53
N SER A 130 10.55 -19.44 -26.60
CA SER A 130 11.85 -18.82 -26.36
C SER A 130 12.24 -17.86 -27.49
N GLU A 131 12.02 -18.26 -28.74
CA GLU A 131 12.34 -17.42 -29.89
C GLU A 131 11.37 -16.23 -30.00
N GLU A 132 10.07 -16.46 -29.82
CA GLU A 132 9.05 -15.41 -29.86
C GLU A 132 9.21 -14.40 -28.72
N TRP A 133 9.57 -14.86 -27.52
CA TRP A 133 9.88 -13.96 -26.40
C TRP A 133 11.14 -13.13 -26.65
N GLU A 134 12.18 -13.70 -27.27
CA GLU A 134 13.38 -12.97 -27.66
C GLU A 134 13.07 -11.85 -28.66
N ARG A 135 12.22 -12.15 -29.66
CA ARG A 135 11.74 -11.16 -30.64
C ARG A 135 10.91 -10.07 -29.96
N LEU A 136 9.93 -10.44 -29.14
CA LEU A 136 9.12 -9.50 -28.35
C LEU A 136 9.99 -8.59 -27.49
N ARG A 137 11.03 -9.13 -26.86
CA ARG A 137 11.94 -8.36 -26.02
C ARG A 137 12.71 -7.30 -26.81
N LYS A 138 13.28 -7.68 -27.95
CA LYS A 138 14.06 -6.78 -28.80
C LYS A 138 13.21 -5.72 -29.49
N ASP A 139 12.08 -6.14 -30.06
CA ASP A 139 11.26 -5.27 -30.91
C ASP A 139 10.36 -4.34 -30.09
N PHE A 140 9.96 -4.75 -28.87
CA PHE A 140 8.98 -4.01 -28.06
C PHE A 140 9.41 -3.79 -26.61
N LEU A 141 9.79 -4.81 -25.83
CA LEU A 141 9.99 -4.63 -24.38
C LEU A 141 11.13 -3.66 -24.05
N VAL A 142 12.29 -3.80 -24.70
CA VAL A 142 13.43 -2.89 -24.47
C VAL A 142 13.10 -1.45 -24.90
N PRO A 143 12.57 -1.20 -26.12
CA PRO A 143 12.11 0.13 -26.51
C PRO A 143 11.07 0.74 -25.58
N LEU A 144 10.06 -0.02 -25.18
CA LEU A 144 8.99 0.44 -24.28
C LEU A 144 9.52 0.76 -22.87
N THR A 145 10.48 -0.02 -22.37
CA THR A 145 11.14 0.25 -21.08
C THR A 145 11.87 1.59 -21.11
N ASN A 146 12.70 1.82 -22.13
CA ASN A 146 13.41 3.10 -22.29
C ASN A 146 12.44 4.29 -22.43
N TYR A 147 11.31 4.08 -23.11
CA TYR A 147 10.29 5.11 -23.26
C TYR A 147 9.55 5.39 -21.93
N HIS A 148 9.23 4.36 -21.15
CA HIS A 148 8.66 4.49 -19.79
C HIS A 148 9.61 5.23 -18.84
N GLU A 149 10.90 4.89 -18.83
CA GLU A 149 11.92 5.59 -18.02
C GLU A 149 12.01 7.08 -18.40
N ARG A 150 11.94 7.40 -19.70
CA ARG A 150 11.89 8.79 -20.17
C ARG A 150 10.60 9.50 -19.72
N GLN A 151 9.46 8.83 -19.75
CA GLN A 151 8.20 9.35 -19.23
C GLN A 151 8.29 9.69 -17.73
N LEU A 152 8.91 8.81 -16.94
CA LEU A 152 9.17 9.08 -15.51
C LEU A 152 10.11 10.28 -15.32
N GLY A 153 11.15 10.42 -16.14
CA GLY A 153 12.05 11.58 -16.13
C GLY A 153 11.38 12.91 -16.50
N SER A 154 10.40 12.88 -17.41
CA SER A 154 9.55 14.04 -17.75
C SER A 154 8.48 14.33 -16.70
N ARG A 155 7.95 13.31 -16.01
CA ARG A 155 6.96 13.44 -14.92
C ARG A 155 7.52 14.16 -13.69
N ILE A 156 8.84 14.13 -13.50
CA ILE A 156 9.54 14.94 -12.48
C ILE A 156 9.57 16.43 -12.87
N ARG A 157 9.38 16.77 -14.16
CA ARG A 157 9.42 18.14 -14.69
C ARG A 157 8.07 18.71 -15.18
N GLY A 158 7.08 17.87 -15.51
CA GLY A 158 5.74 18.28 -15.95
C GLY A 158 4.68 18.32 -14.83
N GLU A 159 3.64 19.13 -15.01
CA GLU A 159 2.56 19.31 -14.03
C GLU A 159 1.77 18.00 -13.79
N CYS A 160 1.79 17.52 -12.55
CA CYS A 160 1.12 16.30 -12.14
C CYS A 160 -0.40 16.37 -12.33
N VAL A 161 -1.03 15.28 -12.79
CA VAL A 161 -2.50 15.13 -12.95
C VAL A 161 -3.26 15.50 -11.67
N VAL A 162 -2.71 15.16 -10.51
CA VAL A 162 -3.30 15.53 -9.21
C VAL A 162 -3.29 17.05 -9.02
N LYS A 163 -2.21 17.73 -9.41
CA LYS A 163 -2.13 19.20 -9.35
C LYS A 163 -3.19 19.84 -10.24
N LYS A 164 -3.32 19.39 -11.49
CA LYS A 164 -4.36 19.90 -12.42
C LYS A 164 -5.78 19.73 -11.87
N TYR A 165 -6.10 18.55 -11.33
CA TYR A 165 -7.39 18.33 -10.67
C TYR A 165 -7.62 19.32 -9.51
N LEU A 166 -6.60 19.55 -8.68
CA LEU A 166 -6.73 20.50 -7.57
C LEU A 166 -6.88 21.95 -8.07
N GLU A 167 -6.20 22.34 -9.15
CA GLU A 167 -6.37 23.64 -9.80
C GLU A 167 -7.80 23.83 -10.34
N GLU A 168 -8.39 22.79 -10.93
CA GLU A 168 -9.80 22.80 -11.38
C GLU A 168 -10.78 22.93 -10.20
N VAL A 169 -10.51 22.23 -9.10
CA VAL A 169 -11.30 22.32 -7.87
C VAL A 169 -11.24 23.74 -7.30
N GLU A 170 -10.05 24.34 -7.28
CA GLU A 170 -9.82 25.72 -6.83
C GLU A 170 -10.58 26.72 -7.71
N ALA A 171 -10.42 26.61 -9.04
CA ALA A 171 -11.10 27.46 -10.02
C ALA A 171 -12.62 27.30 -10.03
N GLY A 172 -13.13 26.10 -9.73
CA GLY A 172 -14.56 25.76 -9.70
C GLY A 172 -15.29 26.14 -8.41
N GLY A 173 -14.65 26.84 -7.47
CA GLY A 173 -15.27 27.24 -6.19
C GLY A 173 -15.38 26.10 -5.17
N GLY A 174 -14.54 25.06 -5.29
CA GLY A 174 -14.13 24.18 -4.20
C GLY A 174 -15.13 23.13 -3.68
N ARG A 175 -16.45 23.25 -3.86
CA ARG A 175 -17.41 22.31 -3.20
C ARG A 175 -18.27 21.46 -4.11
N ASN A 176 -18.64 21.94 -5.29
CA ASN A 176 -19.57 21.21 -6.16
C ASN A 176 -18.87 20.21 -7.10
N LEU A 177 -17.55 20.30 -7.25
CA LEU A 177 -16.76 19.44 -8.14
C LEU A 177 -16.11 18.26 -7.42
N ILE A 178 -15.96 18.35 -6.09
CA ILE A 178 -15.22 17.36 -5.30
C ILE A 178 -16.02 16.06 -5.17
N LYS A 179 -15.44 14.96 -5.66
CA LYS A 179 -15.87 13.61 -5.30
C LYS A 179 -15.03 13.13 -4.12
N PRO A 180 -15.63 12.61 -3.02
CA PRO A 180 -14.88 12.19 -1.84
C PRO A 180 -13.78 11.15 -2.10
N ASP A 181 -13.94 10.32 -3.14
CA ASP A 181 -13.04 9.25 -3.55
C ASP A 181 -12.10 9.64 -4.72
N ALA A 182 -12.04 10.93 -5.09
CA ALA A 182 -11.23 11.38 -6.24
C ALA A 182 -9.72 11.24 -6.03
N LEU A 183 -9.23 11.50 -4.81
CA LEU A 183 -7.81 11.41 -4.44
C LEU A 183 -7.61 10.50 -3.22
N LEU A 184 -6.47 9.82 -3.19
CA LEU A 184 -6.03 9.02 -2.05
C LEU A 184 -5.52 9.89 -0.89
N PRO A 185 -5.57 9.41 0.37
CA PRO A 185 -5.01 10.14 1.50
C PRO A 185 -3.56 10.60 1.31
N ASN A 186 -2.69 9.74 0.77
CA ASN A 186 -1.29 10.07 0.52
C ASN A 186 -1.11 11.10 -0.60
N GLU A 187 -1.96 11.06 -1.63
CA GLU A 187 -1.98 12.06 -2.70
C GLU A 187 -2.39 13.42 -2.14
N ILE A 188 -3.43 13.47 -1.31
CA ILE A 188 -3.89 14.73 -0.71
C ILE A 188 -2.80 15.33 0.21
N ILE A 189 -2.16 14.50 1.05
CA ILE A 189 -1.13 14.93 1.99
C ILE A 189 0.07 15.58 1.29
N GLU A 190 0.45 15.08 0.11
CA GLU A 190 1.58 15.64 -0.67
C GLU A 190 1.36 17.12 -1.05
N TYR A 191 0.12 17.49 -1.40
CA TYR A 191 -0.24 18.84 -1.85
C TYR A 191 -0.58 19.82 -0.72
N VAL A 192 -0.48 19.39 0.54
CA VAL A 192 -0.75 20.24 1.71
C VAL A 192 0.53 20.98 2.16
N GLY A 193 1.70 20.56 1.67
CA GLY A 193 3.00 21.13 2.03
C GLY A 193 3.26 22.56 1.52
N ASP A 194 4.43 23.10 1.85
CA ASP A 194 4.84 24.46 1.46
C ASP A 194 5.02 24.66 -0.04
N LYS A 195 5.37 23.59 -0.76
CA LYS A 195 5.67 23.61 -2.19
C LYS A 195 4.45 23.88 -3.08
N TYR A 196 3.24 23.60 -2.58
CA TYR A 196 1.99 23.58 -3.37
C TYR A 196 0.95 24.53 -2.77
N GLU A 197 1.39 25.74 -2.40
CA GLU A 197 0.52 26.73 -1.77
C GLU A 197 -0.67 27.15 -2.64
N ASP A 198 -0.50 27.13 -3.96
CA ASP A 198 -1.50 27.44 -4.99
C ASP A 198 -2.70 26.48 -5.01
N VAL A 199 -2.50 25.23 -4.58
CA VAL A 199 -3.53 24.17 -4.60
C VAL A 199 -3.86 23.62 -3.20
N ARG A 200 -3.32 24.24 -2.15
CA ARG A 200 -3.44 23.77 -0.76
C ARG A 200 -4.89 23.76 -0.27
N GLU A 201 -5.67 24.78 -0.62
CA GLU A 201 -7.07 24.90 -0.18
C GLU A 201 -7.94 23.80 -0.82
N ALA A 202 -7.82 23.57 -2.13
CA ALA A 202 -8.42 22.42 -2.81
C ALA A 202 -8.05 21.08 -2.16
N ALA A 203 -6.78 20.87 -1.79
CA ALA A 203 -6.35 19.64 -1.12
C ALA A 203 -7.02 19.46 0.26
N GLU A 204 -7.12 20.54 1.04
CA GLU A 204 -7.82 20.55 2.34
C GLU A 204 -9.32 20.27 2.18
N LEU A 205 -9.97 20.82 1.14
CA LEU A 205 -11.37 20.56 0.83
C LEU A 205 -11.59 19.10 0.41
N GLN A 206 -10.69 18.53 -0.41
CA GLN A 206 -10.72 17.13 -0.79
C GLN A 206 -10.59 16.21 0.44
N TRP A 207 -9.65 16.51 1.35
CA TRP A 207 -9.49 15.77 2.60
C TRP A 207 -10.77 15.79 3.44
N LYS A 208 -11.38 16.97 3.61
CA LYS A 208 -12.63 17.12 4.37
C LYS A 208 -13.77 16.32 3.75
N ALA A 209 -13.93 16.36 2.42
CA ALA A 209 -14.95 15.59 1.73
C ALA A 209 -14.77 14.08 1.93
N MET A 210 -13.54 13.58 1.76
CA MET A 210 -13.18 12.17 2.00
C MET A 210 -13.49 11.75 3.45
N VAL A 211 -13.08 12.54 4.44
CA VAL A 211 -13.31 12.22 5.86
C VAL A 211 -14.80 12.22 6.22
N GLU A 212 -15.57 13.16 5.71
CA GLU A 212 -17.01 13.20 5.95
C GLU A 212 -17.75 12.01 5.29
N ASP A 213 -17.34 11.60 4.09
CA ASP A 213 -17.88 10.41 3.44
C ASP A 213 -17.60 9.14 4.26
N ILE A 214 -16.36 8.96 4.73
CA ILE A 214 -15.99 7.85 5.62
C ILE A 214 -16.86 7.85 6.90
N LYS A 215 -17.05 9.01 7.54
CA LYS A 215 -17.91 9.12 8.74
C LYS A 215 -19.37 8.76 8.43
N GLN A 216 -19.89 9.14 7.27
CA GLN A 216 -21.26 8.83 6.87
C GLN A 216 -21.45 7.33 6.62
N GLN A 217 -20.46 6.69 6.00
CA GLN A 217 -20.45 5.24 5.77
C GLN A 217 -20.33 4.47 7.09
N GLN A 218 -19.61 5.00 8.08
CA GLN A 218 -19.40 4.40 9.41
C GLN A 218 -20.60 4.49 10.37
N LYS A 219 -21.81 4.90 9.95
CA LYS A 219 -23.01 5.04 10.81
C LYS A 219 -23.48 3.76 11.55
N GLN A 220 -22.75 2.65 11.46
CA GLN A 220 -22.96 1.43 12.28
C GLN A 220 -21.81 1.09 13.26
N GLY A 221 -20.73 1.88 13.31
CA GLY A 221 -19.59 1.65 14.22
C GLY A 221 -19.72 2.41 15.56
N LYS A 222 -19.40 1.76 16.68
CA LYS A 222 -19.22 2.44 17.99
C LYS A 222 -18.12 3.49 17.86
N VAL A 223 -18.49 4.77 17.96
CA VAL A 223 -17.53 5.88 18.04
C VAL A 223 -16.78 5.79 19.37
N SER A 224 -15.46 6.00 19.34
CA SER A 224 -14.61 6.02 20.54
C SER A 224 -15.15 7.03 21.58
N GLU A 225 -15.40 6.55 22.82
CA GLU A 225 -15.89 7.36 23.94
C GLU A 225 -14.73 7.90 24.80
N GLU A 226 -15.02 8.83 25.71
CA GLU A 226 -14.03 9.25 26.71
C GLU A 226 -13.60 8.04 27.57
N PRO A 227 -12.32 7.93 27.97
CA PRO A 227 -11.24 8.91 27.81
C PRO A 227 -10.47 8.86 26.50
N TRP A 228 -10.84 8.00 25.57
CA TRP A 228 -10.06 7.72 24.36
C TRP A 228 -10.36 8.69 23.21
N LYS A 229 -11.56 9.27 23.23
CA LYS A 229 -12.11 10.07 22.13
C LYS A 229 -11.16 11.17 21.66
N GLY A 230 -10.82 11.13 20.37
CA GLY A 230 -9.99 12.14 19.71
C GLY A 230 -8.51 12.17 20.13
N LYS A 231 -8.09 11.28 21.04
CA LYS A 231 -6.71 11.21 21.51
C LYS A 231 -5.91 10.20 20.70
N PHE A 232 -4.63 10.47 20.54
CA PHE A 232 -3.66 9.55 19.96
C PHE A 232 -2.55 9.26 20.97
N ILE A 233 -1.86 8.15 20.79
CA ILE A 233 -0.76 7.72 21.67
C ILE A 233 0.55 8.14 21.03
N LYS A 234 1.33 8.98 21.73
CA LYS A 234 2.64 9.44 21.28
C LYS A 234 3.74 9.08 22.27
N TYR A 235 4.95 8.91 21.76
CA TYR A 235 6.13 8.66 22.58
C TYR A 235 6.88 9.97 22.83
N ARG A 236 6.95 10.43 24.08
CA ARG A 236 7.68 11.66 24.44
C ARG A 236 8.43 11.45 25.75
N GLY A 237 9.70 11.83 25.78
CA GLY A 237 10.49 11.83 27.02
C GLY A 237 10.69 10.44 27.64
N GLY A 238 10.70 9.38 26.83
CA GLY A 238 10.94 8.00 27.32
C GLY A 238 9.68 7.23 27.72
N LYS A 239 8.48 7.78 27.51
CA LYS A 239 7.21 7.09 27.80
C LYS A 239 6.13 7.40 26.77
N TYR A 240 5.15 6.50 26.66
CA TYR A 240 3.93 6.74 25.91
C TYR A 240 2.95 7.60 26.71
N GLN A 241 2.23 8.49 26.03
CA GLN A 241 1.21 9.34 26.62
C GLN A 241 0.07 9.59 25.64
N LEU A 242 -1.16 9.74 26.16
CA LEU A 242 -2.32 10.20 25.40
C LEU A 242 -2.26 11.71 25.19
N ASP A 243 -2.52 12.16 23.98
CA ASP A 243 -2.60 13.59 23.66
C ASP A 243 -3.66 13.85 22.59
N LEU A 244 -4.11 15.09 22.48
CA LEU A 244 -5.02 15.54 21.42
C LEU A 244 -4.21 16.06 20.24
N ILE A 245 -4.57 15.66 19.02
CA ILE A 245 -3.96 16.21 17.81
C ILE A 245 -4.32 17.70 17.74
N GLN A 246 -3.30 18.55 17.76
CA GLN A 246 -3.47 20.01 17.60
C GLN A 246 -3.37 20.39 16.13
N GLY A 247 -4.02 21.48 15.75
CA GLY A 247 -4.03 22.00 14.38
C GLY A 247 -5.45 22.24 13.86
N HIS A 248 -5.61 23.29 13.06
CA HIS A 248 -6.90 23.73 12.51
C HIS A 248 -7.15 23.21 11.09
N ASP A 249 -6.08 22.89 10.37
CA ASP A 249 -6.07 22.33 9.01
C ASP A 249 -5.21 21.04 8.98
N LEU A 250 -5.19 20.34 7.84
CA LEU A 250 -4.39 19.12 7.68
C LEU A 250 -2.89 19.40 7.84
N LYS A 251 -2.41 20.54 7.34
CA LYS A 251 -0.99 20.93 7.41
C LYS A 251 -0.49 21.03 8.85
N SER A 252 -1.15 21.85 9.67
CA SER A 252 -0.78 22.06 11.08
C SER A 252 -0.92 20.78 11.90
N LYS A 253 -1.88 19.90 11.56
CA LYS A 253 -1.99 18.57 12.19
C LYS A 253 -0.83 17.64 11.81
N LEU A 254 -0.41 17.63 10.55
CA LEU A 254 0.76 16.88 10.10
C LEU A 254 2.04 17.40 10.74
N GLU A 255 2.25 18.71 10.78
CA GLU A 255 3.38 19.34 11.48
C GLU A 255 3.39 18.98 12.96
N PHE A 256 2.23 18.99 13.62
CA PHE A 256 2.12 18.56 15.01
C PHE A 256 2.51 17.09 15.20
N ILE A 257 2.09 16.20 14.31
CA ILE A 257 2.46 14.78 14.35
C ILE A 257 3.96 14.59 14.10
N ILE A 258 4.52 15.26 13.09
CA ILE A 258 5.96 15.20 12.73
C ILE A 258 6.82 15.73 13.87
N THR A 259 6.46 16.86 14.48
CA THR A 259 7.19 17.42 15.63
C THR A 259 7.08 16.56 16.89
N CYS A 260 6.11 15.64 16.93
CA CYS A 260 6.01 14.62 17.97
C CYS A 260 6.90 13.39 17.69
N GLU A 261 7.56 13.28 16.54
CA GLU A 261 8.52 12.20 16.31
C GLU A 261 9.73 12.32 17.26
N PRO A 262 10.10 11.24 17.98
CA PRO A 262 11.23 11.27 18.88
C PRO A 262 12.55 11.43 18.11
N ARG A 263 13.43 12.32 18.58
CA ARG A 263 14.85 12.35 18.18
C ARG A 263 15.63 11.10 18.65
N THR A 264 15.01 10.23 19.42
CA THR A 264 15.63 9.00 19.96
C THR A 264 15.47 7.82 18.98
N PRO A 265 16.50 6.98 18.79
CA PRO A 265 16.46 5.86 17.86
C PRO A 265 15.34 4.86 18.16
N ALA A 266 14.70 4.33 17.11
CA ALA A 266 13.61 3.35 17.20
C ALA A 266 13.95 2.12 18.05
N LYS A 267 15.24 1.73 18.11
CA LYS A 267 15.75 0.59 18.90
C LYS A 267 15.47 0.69 20.41
N VAL A 268 15.15 1.87 20.94
CA VAL A 268 14.90 2.09 22.38
C VAL A 268 13.39 2.05 22.71
N ARG A 269 12.50 2.00 21.72
CA ARG A 269 11.05 2.06 21.93
C ARG A 269 10.45 0.65 22.05
N ASN A 270 9.98 0.28 23.23
CA ASN A 270 9.20 -0.94 23.38
C ASN A 270 7.72 -0.63 23.11
N ILE A 271 7.28 -0.83 21.86
CA ILE A 271 5.91 -0.52 21.43
C ILE A 271 4.81 -1.20 22.26
N LEU A 272 5.16 -2.27 22.97
CA LEU A 272 4.24 -2.96 23.86
C LEU A 272 3.92 -2.19 25.15
N GLU A 273 4.69 -1.16 25.49
CA GLU A 273 4.37 -0.23 26.59
C GLU A 273 3.08 0.56 26.31
N VAL A 274 2.59 0.57 25.07
CA VAL A 274 1.27 1.10 24.73
C VAL A 274 0.17 0.37 25.52
N PHE A 275 0.31 -0.94 25.73
CA PHE A 275 -0.62 -1.71 26.56
C PHE A 275 -0.57 -1.30 28.02
N ASP A 276 0.62 -1.04 28.54
CA ASP A 276 0.80 -0.59 29.92
C ASP A 276 0.12 0.78 30.12
N LEU A 277 0.25 1.71 29.16
CA LEU A 277 -0.47 2.99 29.18
C LEU A 277 -1.99 2.80 29.16
N ILE A 278 -2.51 1.94 28.30
CA ILE A 278 -3.95 1.69 28.18
C ILE A 278 -4.50 1.09 29.48
N LEU A 279 -3.77 0.12 30.05
CA LEU A 279 -4.12 -0.48 31.33
C LEU A 279 -4.09 0.55 32.46
N GLU A 280 -3.07 1.40 32.50
CA GLU A 280 -2.94 2.48 33.49
C GLU A 280 -4.15 3.43 33.44
N VAL A 281 -4.52 3.90 32.24
CA VAL A 281 -5.68 4.78 32.06
C VAL A 281 -6.97 4.06 32.48
N GLY A 282 -7.14 2.80 32.09
CA GLY A 282 -8.30 2.00 32.46
C GLY A 282 -8.48 1.83 33.96
N VAL A 283 -7.39 1.53 34.67
CA VAL A 283 -7.38 1.40 36.13
C VAL A 283 -7.64 2.74 36.81
N ASN A 284 -6.96 3.81 36.37
CA ASN A 284 -7.07 5.13 36.98
C ASN A 284 -8.47 5.74 36.82
N GLU A 285 -9.12 5.49 35.68
CA GLU A 285 -10.49 5.96 35.43
C GLU A 285 -11.57 4.94 35.82
N ASN A 286 -11.17 3.80 36.41
CA ASN A 286 -12.06 2.74 36.85
C ASN A 286 -13.01 2.24 35.74
N LEU A 287 -12.46 2.09 34.53
CA LEU A 287 -13.20 1.64 33.35
C LEU A 287 -13.58 0.18 33.47
N LYS A 288 -14.78 -0.18 33.01
CA LYS A 288 -15.17 -1.59 32.83
C LYS A 288 -14.51 -2.18 31.58
N ALA A 289 -14.43 -3.51 31.50
CA ALA A 289 -13.84 -4.22 30.37
C ALA A 289 -14.44 -3.81 29.02
N GLU A 290 -15.75 -3.50 28.99
CA GLU A 290 -16.46 -3.08 27.78
C GLU A 290 -16.12 -1.64 27.33
N GLN A 291 -15.60 -0.82 28.25
CA GLN A 291 -15.17 0.57 28.01
C GLN A 291 -13.68 0.67 27.64
N MET A 292 -12.94 -0.44 27.79
CA MET A 292 -11.55 -0.52 27.35
C MET A 292 -11.46 -0.47 25.82
N ILE A 293 -10.46 0.24 25.32
CA ILE A 293 -10.19 0.32 23.88
C ILE A 293 -9.95 -1.08 23.32
N LYS A 294 -10.72 -1.44 22.29
CA LYS A 294 -10.66 -2.79 21.69
C LYS A 294 -9.57 -2.93 20.64
N LYS A 295 -9.15 -1.82 20.02
CA LYS A 295 -8.19 -1.84 18.92
C LYS A 295 -7.30 -0.61 18.92
N VAL A 296 -6.02 -0.83 18.64
CA VAL A 296 -5.02 0.22 18.47
C VAL A 296 -4.36 0.04 17.12
N ILE A 297 -4.36 1.07 16.29
CA ILE A 297 -3.64 1.08 15.02
C ILE A 297 -2.34 1.83 15.23
N VAL A 298 -1.21 1.18 14.91
CA VAL A 298 0.13 1.69 15.12
C VAL A 298 0.80 1.89 13.77
N PHE A 299 1.08 3.15 13.43
CA PHE A 299 1.89 3.52 12.28
C PHE A 299 3.35 3.63 12.74
N THR A 300 4.18 2.66 12.37
CA THR A 300 5.58 2.68 12.79
C THR A 300 6.47 1.94 11.81
N ARG A 301 7.66 2.51 11.57
CA ARG A 301 8.76 1.81 10.90
C ARG A 301 9.40 0.87 11.93
N LEU A 302 9.01 -0.40 11.92
CA LEU A 302 9.63 -1.41 12.78
C LEU A 302 11.06 -1.66 12.26
N HIS A 303 12.01 -0.91 12.82
CA HIS A 303 13.39 -0.96 12.37
C HIS A 303 14.02 -2.30 12.74
N THR A 304 14.39 -3.10 11.74
CA THR A 304 15.22 -4.29 11.95
C THR A 304 16.68 -3.85 12.08
N PRO A 305 17.43 -4.32 13.10
CA PRO A 305 18.85 -4.06 13.18
C PRO A 305 19.66 -4.84 12.13
N ASN A 306 19.20 -6.02 11.70
CA ASN A 306 20.04 -7.03 11.05
C ASN A 306 19.40 -7.77 9.85
N GLY A 307 18.30 -7.30 9.26
CA GLY A 307 17.76 -7.91 8.03
C GLY A 307 17.45 -9.41 8.11
N GLY A 308 17.17 -9.97 9.29
CA GLY A 308 17.08 -11.42 9.50
C GLY A 308 16.04 -11.87 10.53
N ARG A 309 15.15 -12.76 10.06
CA ARG A 309 14.22 -13.69 10.76
C ARG A 309 12.94 -13.10 11.42
N SER A 310 11.95 -12.83 10.58
CA SER A 310 10.53 -12.54 10.92
C SER A 310 9.91 -13.41 12.02
N GLU A 311 10.23 -14.71 12.02
CA GLU A 311 9.56 -15.70 12.86
C GLU A 311 10.02 -15.61 14.32
N ILE A 312 11.31 -15.34 14.57
CA ILE A 312 11.83 -15.13 15.92
C ILE A 312 11.18 -13.89 16.54
N GLU A 313 10.99 -12.83 15.75
CA GLU A 313 10.31 -11.62 16.20
C GLU A 313 8.82 -11.87 16.44
N HIS A 314 8.15 -12.63 15.58
CA HIS A 314 6.75 -13.01 15.79
C HIS A 314 6.57 -13.81 17.07
N GLU A 315 7.43 -14.80 17.33
CA GLU A 315 7.38 -15.60 18.56
C GLU A 315 7.77 -14.79 19.80
N LEU A 316 8.73 -13.87 19.68
CA LEU A 316 9.05 -12.92 20.75
C LEU A 316 7.86 -12.00 21.04
N LEU A 317 7.19 -11.49 20.01
CA LEU A 317 6.01 -10.64 20.13
C LEU A 317 4.83 -11.42 20.75
N ARG A 318 4.63 -12.67 20.33
CA ARG A 318 3.68 -13.62 20.93
C ARG A 318 3.95 -13.82 22.43
N ALA A 319 5.19 -14.16 22.79
CA ALA A 319 5.57 -14.39 24.18
C ALA A 319 5.34 -13.13 25.05
N LYS A 320 5.68 -11.95 24.54
CA LYS A 320 5.41 -10.69 25.24
C LYS A 320 3.91 -10.37 25.33
N PHE A 321 3.11 -10.73 24.33
CA PHE A 321 1.66 -10.53 24.38
C PHE A 321 0.99 -11.39 25.46
N GLU A 322 1.42 -12.64 25.66
CA GLU A 322 0.92 -13.48 26.76
C GLU A 322 1.23 -12.89 28.13
N ALA A 323 2.41 -12.25 28.30
CA ALA A 323 2.73 -11.51 29.51
C ALA A 323 1.79 -10.31 29.74
N ILE A 324 1.39 -9.62 28.66
CA ILE A 324 0.44 -8.50 28.72
C ILE A 324 -0.95 -8.99 29.14
N ARG A 325 -1.43 -10.11 28.60
CA ARG A 325 -2.71 -10.72 29.04
C ARG A 325 -2.70 -11.02 30.54
N SER A 326 -1.60 -11.58 31.05
CA SER A 326 -1.46 -11.84 32.48
C SER A 326 -1.54 -10.55 33.31
N LYS A 327 -0.88 -9.46 32.89
CA LYS A 327 -0.95 -8.16 33.58
C LYS A 327 -2.38 -7.61 33.68
N TYR A 328 -3.16 -7.72 32.60
CA TYR A 328 -4.57 -7.29 32.62
C TYR A 328 -5.40 -8.13 33.58
N LYS A 329 -5.20 -9.46 33.57
CA LYS A 329 -5.86 -10.38 34.49
C LYS A 329 -5.54 -10.09 35.95
N ASP A 330 -4.29 -9.78 36.27
CA ASP A 330 -3.86 -9.40 37.61
C ASP A 330 -4.51 -8.09 38.11
N LYS A 331 -4.94 -7.23 37.18
CA LYS A 331 -5.71 -6.01 37.46
C LYS A 331 -7.23 -6.21 37.45
N GLY A 332 -7.70 -7.45 37.31
CA GLY A 332 -9.12 -7.80 37.33
C GLY A 332 -9.83 -7.72 35.98
N TYR A 333 -9.09 -7.55 34.88
CA TYR A 333 -9.65 -7.50 33.53
C TYR A 333 -9.60 -8.87 32.83
N GLY A 334 -10.63 -9.18 32.04
CA GLY A 334 -10.66 -10.36 31.18
C GLY A 334 -9.83 -10.19 29.90
N ASP A 335 -9.68 -11.27 29.13
CA ASP A 335 -8.98 -11.23 27.84
C ASP A 335 -9.65 -10.29 26.83
N ASP A 336 -10.95 -10.05 26.96
CA ASP A 336 -11.74 -9.16 26.11
C ASP A 336 -11.39 -7.68 26.31
N ALA A 337 -10.78 -7.32 27.45
CA ALA A 337 -10.31 -5.98 27.75
C ALA A 337 -8.91 -5.68 27.15
N VAL A 338 -8.19 -6.70 26.70
CA VAL A 338 -6.86 -6.55 26.11
C VAL A 338 -7.03 -6.05 24.66
N PRO A 339 -6.49 -4.88 24.31
CA PRO A 339 -6.63 -4.35 22.95
C PRO A 339 -5.98 -5.26 21.90
N HIS A 340 -6.56 -5.32 20.71
CA HIS A 340 -5.88 -5.89 19.55
C HIS A 340 -5.03 -4.81 18.87
N ILE A 341 -3.73 -5.05 18.64
CA ILE A 341 -2.89 -4.10 17.91
C ILE A 341 -2.83 -4.43 16.43
N LEU A 342 -3.12 -3.46 15.58
CA LEU A 342 -2.79 -3.50 14.16
C LEU A 342 -1.50 -2.71 13.91
N PHE A 343 -0.42 -3.39 13.54
CA PHE A 343 0.82 -2.77 13.10
C PHE A 343 0.76 -2.50 11.60
N CYS A 344 0.83 -1.23 11.21
CA CYS A 344 1.00 -0.80 9.83
C CYS A 344 2.49 -0.48 9.63
N ASP A 345 3.21 -1.40 8.97
CA ASP A 345 4.66 -1.32 8.78
C ASP A 345 5.02 -0.98 7.33
N ASP A 346 5.70 0.14 7.15
CA ASP A 346 6.16 0.66 5.85
C ASP A 346 7.57 0.16 5.48
N SER A 347 8.21 -0.61 6.36
CA SER A 347 9.64 -0.92 6.25
C SER A 347 9.98 -1.92 5.15
N HIS A 348 9.10 -2.90 4.87
CA HIS A 348 9.38 -4.00 3.93
C HIS A 348 8.09 -4.58 3.32
N PRO A 349 8.08 -4.97 2.02
CA PRO A 349 6.91 -5.55 1.35
C PRO A 349 6.55 -6.97 1.83
N HIS A 350 7.33 -7.57 2.73
CA HIS A 350 7.37 -9.02 2.88
C HIS A 350 6.29 -9.66 3.76
N TRP A 351 5.44 -8.94 4.52
CA TRP A 351 4.46 -9.60 5.42
C TRP A 351 3.05 -9.03 5.30
N ILE A 352 2.29 -9.51 4.31
CA ILE A 352 1.05 -8.86 3.86
C ILE A 352 -0.14 -9.04 4.84
N CYS A 353 -0.16 -10.06 5.70
CA CYS A 353 -1.01 -10.05 6.89
C CYS A 353 -0.64 -11.23 7.80
N THR A 354 -0.16 -10.98 9.03
CA THR A 354 -0.05 -12.05 10.05
C THR A 354 -1.05 -11.80 11.16
N LYS A 355 -1.92 -12.77 11.44
CA LYS A 355 -2.93 -12.70 12.50
C LYS A 355 -2.48 -13.51 13.72
N HIS A 356 -2.49 -12.85 14.85
CA HIS A 356 -2.40 -13.42 16.19
C HIS A 356 -3.65 -12.95 16.98
N PRO A 357 -4.19 -13.71 17.95
CA PRO A 357 -5.33 -13.24 18.75
C PRO A 357 -5.15 -11.83 19.31
N GLY A 358 -3.90 -11.47 19.66
CA GLY A 358 -3.53 -10.17 20.21
C GLY A 358 -3.10 -9.07 19.24
N PHE A 359 -2.70 -9.42 18.02
CA PHE A 359 -2.21 -8.43 17.07
C PHE A 359 -2.30 -8.89 15.62
N THR A 360 -2.40 -7.94 14.71
CA THR A 360 -2.29 -8.13 13.27
C THR A 360 -1.13 -7.28 12.77
N ARG A 361 -0.28 -7.83 11.92
CA ARG A 361 0.72 -7.03 11.18
C ARG A 361 0.30 -6.92 9.73
N LEU A 362 0.20 -5.69 9.25
CA LEU A 362 -0.06 -5.30 7.87
C LEU A 362 1.21 -4.62 7.34
N GLY A 363 1.97 -5.35 6.54
CA GLY A 363 3.17 -4.83 5.88
C GLY A 363 2.85 -4.32 4.48
N GLY A 364 3.57 -3.27 4.06
CA GLY A 364 3.66 -2.82 2.68
C GLY A 364 2.42 -2.10 2.13
N LEU A 365 2.62 -0.85 1.68
CA LEU A 365 1.83 -0.14 0.66
C LEU A 365 0.31 -0.04 0.91
N TRP A 366 -0.14 -0.29 2.14
CA TRP A 366 -1.53 -0.10 2.60
C TRP A 366 -1.98 1.36 2.42
N ASN A 367 -1.04 2.30 2.46
CA ASN A 367 -1.22 3.73 2.25
C ASN A 367 -1.32 4.12 0.77
N LEU A 368 -1.03 3.20 -0.17
CA LEU A 368 -1.11 3.46 -1.62
C LEU A 368 -2.40 2.95 -2.27
N ASN A 369 -3.29 2.30 -1.52
CA ASN A 369 -4.57 1.82 -2.04
C ASN A 369 -5.76 2.35 -1.22
N HIS A 370 -6.65 3.11 -1.87
CA HIS A 370 -7.91 3.56 -1.28
C HIS A 370 -8.74 2.39 -0.75
N HIS A 371 -8.82 1.28 -1.47
CA HIS A 371 -9.63 0.13 -1.10
C HIS A 371 -9.10 -0.59 0.13
N ILE A 372 -7.78 -0.60 0.35
CA ILE A 372 -7.20 -1.13 1.59
C ILE A 372 -7.51 -0.18 2.75
N SER A 373 -7.28 1.12 2.57
CA SER A 373 -7.58 2.12 3.58
C SER A 373 -9.08 2.10 3.92
N LYS A 374 -9.95 2.07 2.91
CA LYS A 374 -11.40 1.97 3.04
C LYS A 374 -11.82 0.69 3.74
N SER A 375 -11.34 -0.48 3.32
CA SER A 375 -11.63 -1.76 4.00
C SER A 375 -11.15 -1.76 5.45
N LEU A 376 -10.00 -1.14 5.72
CA LEU A 376 -9.49 -0.96 7.08
C LEU A 376 -10.45 -0.11 7.93
N TRP A 377 -10.98 0.99 7.36
CA TRP A 377 -11.90 1.88 8.06
C TRP A 377 -13.32 1.31 8.21
N GLU A 378 -13.81 0.55 7.22
CA GLU A 378 -15.14 -0.05 7.22
C GLU A 378 -15.21 -1.27 8.17
N ASN A 379 -14.16 -2.09 8.20
CA ASN A 379 -14.15 -3.33 8.99
C ASN A 379 -13.61 -3.13 10.41
N GLY A 380 -13.59 -1.89 10.94
CA GLY A 380 -13.07 -1.63 12.29
C GLY A 380 -11.61 -2.09 12.46
N GLY A 381 -10.80 -1.92 11.42
CA GLY A 381 -9.41 -2.36 11.31
C GLY A 381 -9.23 -3.86 11.11
N GLU A 382 -10.30 -4.65 10.94
CA GLU A 382 -10.18 -6.08 10.64
C GLU A 382 -9.76 -6.24 9.19
N ILE A 383 -8.47 -6.47 9.01
CA ILE A 383 -7.87 -6.71 7.72
C ILE A 383 -7.27 -8.12 7.68
N GLY A 384 -7.35 -8.73 6.50
CA GLY A 384 -6.86 -10.07 6.25
C GLY A 384 -6.41 -10.17 4.81
N MET A 385 -5.73 -11.27 4.48
CA MET A 385 -5.20 -11.47 3.14
C MET A 385 -6.28 -11.32 2.06
N HIS A 386 -7.46 -11.91 2.26
CA HIS A 386 -8.60 -11.79 1.37
C HIS A 386 -9.03 -10.33 1.13
N HIS A 387 -9.07 -9.50 2.18
CA HIS A 387 -9.38 -8.08 2.06
C HIS A 387 -8.34 -7.33 1.23
N VAL A 388 -7.05 -7.62 1.44
CA VAL A 388 -5.94 -7.03 0.66
C VAL A 388 -6.03 -7.45 -0.80
N MET A 389 -6.29 -8.73 -1.08
CA MET A 389 -6.44 -9.27 -2.43
C MET A 389 -7.63 -8.62 -3.14
N HIS A 390 -8.81 -8.59 -2.51
CA HIS A 390 -10.00 -7.92 -3.07
C HIS A 390 -9.73 -6.45 -3.35
N ALA A 391 -9.10 -5.74 -2.40
CA ALA A 391 -8.76 -4.34 -2.56
C ALA A 391 -7.78 -4.10 -3.72
N ALA A 392 -6.82 -5.00 -3.96
CA ALA A 392 -5.86 -4.90 -5.06
C ALA A 392 -6.51 -5.02 -6.45
N ILE A 393 -7.64 -5.73 -6.55
CA ILE A 393 -8.38 -5.93 -7.81
C ILE A 393 -9.73 -5.20 -7.87
N ALA A 394 -10.02 -4.31 -6.90
CA ALA A 394 -11.31 -3.65 -6.79
C ALA A 394 -11.51 -2.49 -7.77
N ASP A 395 -10.43 -1.93 -8.35
CA ASP A 395 -10.51 -0.81 -9.28
C ASP A 395 -11.25 -1.19 -10.57
N LYS A 396 -11.98 -0.21 -11.13
CA LYS A 396 -12.81 -0.39 -12.35
C LYS A 396 -12.02 -0.97 -13.53
N GLN A 397 -10.75 -0.62 -13.63
CA GLN A 397 -9.85 -1.15 -14.67
C GLN A 397 -9.65 -2.67 -14.58
N TYR A 398 -9.82 -3.26 -13.39
CA TYR A 398 -9.72 -4.70 -13.17
C TYR A 398 -11.07 -5.42 -13.26
N GLN A 399 -12.19 -4.69 -13.07
CA GLN A 399 -13.54 -5.27 -13.20
C GLN A 399 -13.95 -5.58 -14.65
N ALA A 400 -13.30 -4.96 -15.64
CA ALA A 400 -13.52 -5.25 -17.06
C ALA A 400 -12.92 -6.59 -17.52
N LEU A 401 -12.03 -7.20 -16.72
CA LEU A 401 -11.48 -8.51 -17.01
C LEU A 401 -12.58 -9.56 -16.76
N SER A 402 -13.10 -10.16 -17.82
CA SER A 402 -14.19 -11.15 -17.72
C SER A 402 -13.68 -12.44 -17.06
N VAL A 403 -14.44 -13.00 -16.12
CA VAL A 403 -14.23 -14.38 -15.63
C VAL A 403 -14.69 -15.32 -16.74
N PHE A 404 -13.80 -16.14 -17.29
CA PHE A 404 -14.24 -17.35 -17.98
C PHE A 404 -14.05 -18.50 -16.99
N ASP A 405 -15.17 -19.11 -16.60
CA ASP A 405 -15.22 -20.32 -15.76
C ASP A 405 -14.62 -21.55 -16.46
#